data_AF-A0A382MH27-F1
#
_entry.id   AF-A0A382MH27-F1
#
_cell.length_a   1.000
_cell.length_b   1.000
_cell.length_c   1.000
_cell.angle_alpha   90.00
_cell.angle_beta   90.00
_cell.angle_gamma   90.00
#
_symmetry.space_group_name_H-M   'P 1'
#
loop_
_entity.id
_entity.type
_entity.pdbx_description
1 polymer ?
#
loop_
_entity_poly.entity_id
_entity_poly.type
_entity_poly.pdbx_seq_one_letter_code
_entity_poly.pdbx_strand_id
1 'polypeptide(L)'
;MKTCLLLWFSWQFDKNIPRLDELYGERFPCRHYLMPFYQGNHAHTIPVHETSLHFQNYFAQANKSLPQDADHYVICGDDMILHPEINHQNIIEFIGCGEKGYVKYINAVTDHSFAWHRFSEALHFLDEYRAIPFRDMMPSREELIEIYRRHGIEISNIGLRNLKGAWERKISWKRIKAGLKFIFSNKRKRFAEWPLVEGYCDFLVVPRKYWQKFIYYCGILGAMNVWHDCGAVTSLLLACDEIMQEKDSPAFGIELWNQDVDNLYDQYQGDLQSLLSDYKPNQIYTHPVKLSRWN
;
A
#
# COMPACT_ATOMS: atom_id res chain seq x y z
N MET A 1 -10.82 11.19 -18.52
CA MET A 1 -10.86 10.55 -17.20
C MET A 1 -10.44 11.57 -16.16
N LYS A 2 -11.13 11.65 -15.02
CA LYS A 2 -10.81 12.52 -13.89
C LYS A 2 -10.21 11.68 -12.77
N THR A 3 -8.88 11.60 -12.71
CA THR A 3 -8.20 10.93 -11.60
C THR A 3 -7.97 11.88 -10.43
N CYS A 4 -8.23 11.41 -9.22
CA CYS A 4 -7.87 12.12 -7.99
C CYS A 4 -6.61 11.51 -7.34
N LEU A 5 -5.62 12.35 -7.03
CA LEU A 5 -4.38 11.95 -6.39
C LEU A 5 -4.49 12.11 -4.86
N LEU A 6 -4.30 11.03 -4.12
CA LEU A 6 -4.29 11.00 -2.66
C LEU A 6 -2.86 10.76 -2.20
N LEU A 7 -2.24 11.78 -1.60
CA LEU A 7 -0.90 11.69 -1.04
C LEU A 7 -1.02 11.45 0.47
N TRP A 8 -0.59 10.29 0.94
CA TRP A 8 -0.62 9.96 2.37
C TRP A 8 0.75 10.22 3.00
N PHE A 9 0.73 10.71 4.23
CA PHE A 9 1.94 11.06 4.96
C PHE A 9 2.21 10.10 6.10
N SER A 10 3.47 9.68 6.26
CA SER A 10 3.86 8.82 7.37
C SER A 10 3.90 9.56 8.73
N TRP A 11 4.12 10.88 8.69
CA TRP A 11 4.22 11.79 9.83
C TRP A 11 3.70 13.18 9.46
N GLN A 12 3.60 14.07 10.44
CA GLN A 12 3.21 15.46 10.20
C GLN A 12 4.33 16.25 9.50
N PHE A 13 4.34 16.26 8.16
CA PHE A 13 5.30 16.99 7.32
C PHE A 13 4.67 18.18 6.59
N ASP A 14 4.07 19.10 7.36
CA ASP A 14 3.39 20.30 6.83
C ASP A 14 4.26 21.10 5.84
N LYS A 15 5.59 21.11 6.06
CA LYS A 15 6.57 21.81 5.21
C LYS A 15 6.68 21.25 3.79
N ASN A 16 6.25 20.01 3.54
CA ASN A 16 6.27 19.41 2.21
C ASN A 16 5.10 19.89 1.33
N ILE A 17 4.00 20.38 1.92
CA ILE A 17 2.77 20.74 1.20
C ILE A 17 3.03 21.75 0.06
N PRO A 18 3.72 22.89 0.27
CA PRO A 18 3.94 23.86 -0.81
C PRO A 18 4.70 23.27 -2.00
N ARG A 19 5.69 22.41 -1.74
CA ARG A 19 6.47 21.76 -2.81
C ARG A 19 5.66 20.72 -3.56
N LEU A 20 4.79 20.01 -2.86
CA LEU A 20 3.86 19.08 -3.51
C LEU A 20 2.81 19.83 -4.34
N ASP A 21 2.40 21.03 -3.94
CA ASP A 21 1.55 21.90 -4.75
C ASP A 21 2.26 22.37 -6.02
N GLU A 22 3.54 22.73 -5.94
CA GLU A 22 4.36 23.05 -7.11
C GLU A 22 4.50 21.85 -8.05
N LEU A 23 4.76 20.65 -7.51
CA LEU A 23 4.97 19.43 -8.30
C LEU A 23 3.69 18.88 -8.95
N TYR A 24 2.56 18.97 -8.25
CA TYR A 24 1.33 18.28 -8.64
C TYR A 24 0.15 19.21 -8.91
N GLY A 25 0.21 20.50 -8.57
CA GLY A 25 -0.96 21.39 -8.62
C GLY A 25 -1.60 21.51 -9.99
N GLU A 26 -0.79 21.71 -11.03
CA GLU A 26 -1.26 21.77 -12.42
C GLU A 26 -1.58 20.37 -12.99
N ARG A 27 -0.78 19.37 -12.61
CA ARG A 27 -0.91 17.99 -13.12
C ARG A 27 -2.11 17.24 -12.53
N PHE A 28 -2.47 17.54 -11.29
CA PHE A 28 -3.55 16.92 -10.52
C PHE A 28 -4.35 18.00 -9.78
N PRO A 29 -5.31 18.66 -10.47
CA PRO A 29 -6.21 19.61 -9.83
C PRO A 29 -7.03 18.96 -8.69
N CYS A 30 -7.41 17.69 -8.87
CA CYS A 30 -7.94 16.84 -7.81
C CYS A 30 -6.78 16.19 -7.06
N ARG A 31 -6.27 16.85 -6.03
CA ARG A 31 -5.29 16.27 -5.11
C ARG A 31 -5.70 16.50 -3.67
N HIS A 32 -5.39 15.53 -2.81
CA HIS A 32 -5.58 15.64 -1.37
C HIS A 32 -4.39 15.10 -0.60
N TYR A 33 -4.03 15.79 0.48
CA TYR A 33 -2.96 15.42 1.40
C TYR A 33 -3.58 14.80 2.65
N LEU A 34 -3.41 13.50 2.87
CA LEU A 34 -3.90 12.79 4.05
C LEU A 34 -2.82 12.86 5.14
N MET A 35 -2.95 13.83 6.03
CA MET A 35 -1.89 14.23 6.96
C MET A 35 -2.26 13.89 8.41
N PRO A 36 -1.47 13.06 9.11
CA PRO A 36 -1.71 12.74 10.51
C PRO A 36 -1.67 13.98 11.40
N PHE A 37 -2.71 14.16 12.21
CA PHE A 37 -2.80 15.21 13.24
C PHE A 37 -2.61 16.64 12.72
N TYR A 38 -2.92 16.88 11.44
CA TYR A 38 -2.80 18.21 10.84
C TYR A 38 -3.70 19.25 11.53
N GLN A 39 -3.12 20.41 11.83
CA GLN A 39 -3.81 21.53 12.51
C GLN A 39 -3.88 22.81 11.66
N GLY A 40 -3.31 22.78 10.45
CA GLY A 40 -3.35 23.93 9.55
C GLY A 40 -4.67 24.05 8.78
N ASN A 41 -4.70 24.93 7.78
CA ASN A 41 -5.89 25.29 7.02
C ASN A 41 -5.72 25.15 5.50
N HIS A 42 -4.73 24.38 5.04
CA HIS A 42 -4.51 24.18 3.61
C HIS A 42 -5.70 23.47 2.95
N ALA A 43 -6.21 24.02 1.85
CA ALA A 43 -7.50 23.63 1.26
C ALA A 43 -7.56 22.17 0.78
N HIS A 44 -6.41 21.62 0.38
CA HIS A 44 -6.31 20.24 -0.10
C HIS A 44 -5.93 19.24 1.00
N THR A 45 -5.73 19.68 2.25
CA THR A 45 -5.25 18.81 3.31
C THR A 45 -6.40 18.28 4.16
N ILE A 46 -6.47 16.96 4.32
CA ILE A 46 -7.45 16.27 5.15
C ILE A 46 -6.72 15.73 6.37
N PRO A 47 -7.05 16.22 7.59
CA PRO A 47 -6.49 15.66 8.81
C PRO A 47 -7.00 14.23 9.02
N VAL A 48 -6.08 13.35 9.39
CA VAL A 48 -6.38 11.98 9.82
C VAL A 48 -5.82 11.72 11.22
N HIS A 49 -6.45 10.83 11.97
CA HIS A 49 -6.12 10.57 13.37
C HIS A 49 -5.77 9.11 13.57
N GLU A 50 -4.67 8.67 12.97
CA GLU A 50 -4.24 7.27 13.01
C GLU A 50 -2.71 7.16 12.77
N THR A 51 -2.09 6.08 13.24
CA THR A 51 -0.69 5.77 12.97
C THR A 51 -0.46 5.34 11.52
N SER A 52 0.71 5.68 10.96
CA SER A 52 1.11 5.26 9.61
C SER A 52 1.33 3.75 9.49
N LEU A 53 1.43 3.03 10.63
CA LEU A 53 1.45 1.57 10.63
C LEU A 53 0.12 0.98 10.09
N HIS A 54 -0.97 1.75 10.14
CA HIS A 54 -2.32 1.38 9.68
C HIS A 54 -2.90 2.43 8.70
N PHE A 55 -2.06 3.02 7.84
CA PHE A 55 -2.47 4.14 6.99
C PHE A 55 -3.64 3.83 6.05
N GLN A 56 -3.99 2.56 5.81
CA GLN A 56 -5.21 2.20 5.08
C GLN A 56 -6.46 2.86 5.70
N ASN A 57 -6.47 3.09 7.02
CA ASN A 57 -7.56 3.76 7.70
C ASN A 57 -7.68 5.25 7.31
N TYR A 58 -6.62 5.86 6.77
CA TYR A 58 -6.65 7.26 6.31
C TYR A 58 -7.67 7.41 5.18
N PHE A 59 -7.75 6.43 4.28
CA PHE A 59 -8.68 6.42 3.16
C PHE A 59 -10.14 6.34 3.65
N ALA A 60 -10.39 5.53 4.68
CA ALA A 60 -11.71 5.41 5.30
C ALA A 60 -12.13 6.72 6.00
N GLN A 61 -11.20 7.36 6.73
CA GLN A 61 -11.44 8.64 7.38
C GLN A 61 -11.69 9.77 6.38
N ALA A 62 -10.92 9.80 5.27
CA ALA A 62 -10.97 10.86 4.29
C ALA A 62 -12.21 10.82 3.37
N ASN A 63 -12.88 9.66 3.22
CA ASN A 63 -13.90 9.44 2.18
C ASN A 63 -14.98 10.53 2.08
N LYS A 64 -15.47 11.05 3.21
CA LYS A 64 -16.52 12.09 3.21
C LYS A 64 -16.06 13.42 2.63
N SER A 65 -14.76 13.69 2.66
CA SER A 65 -14.14 14.93 2.17
C SER A 65 -13.63 14.79 0.74
N LEU A 66 -13.58 13.57 0.20
CA LEU A 66 -13.08 13.32 -1.14
C LEU A 66 -14.16 13.58 -2.20
N PRO A 67 -13.79 14.02 -3.40
CA PRO A 67 -14.72 14.22 -4.50
C PRO A 67 -15.33 12.89 -4.92
N GLN A 68 -16.62 12.91 -5.21
CA GLN A 68 -17.41 11.72 -5.53
C GLN A 68 -17.58 11.51 -7.04
N ASP A 69 -17.10 12.45 -7.87
CA ASP A 69 -17.15 12.45 -9.33
C ASP A 69 -15.80 12.09 -10.00
N ALA A 70 -14.80 11.67 -9.22
CA ALA A 70 -13.56 11.11 -9.75
C ALA A 70 -13.82 9.72 -10.36
N ASP A 71 -13.15 9.42 -11.48
CA ASP A 71 -13.21 8.11 -12.15
C ASP A 71 -12.29 7.09 -11.46
N HIS A 72 -11.15 7.58 -10.94
CA HIS A 72 -10.14 6.78 -10.24
C HIS A 72 -9.56 7.56 -9.07
N TYR A 73 -9.19 6.84 -8.02
CA TYR A 73 -8.34 7.34 -6.96
C TYR A 73 -6.96 6.70 -7.10
N VAL A 74 -5.93 7.53 -7.21
CA VAL A 74 -4.54 7.10 -7.19
C VAL A 74 -3.97 7.48 -5.83
N ILE A 75 -3.45 6.49 -5.11
CA ILE A 75 -2.86 6.66 -3.79
C ILE A 75 -1.34 6.62 -3.96
N CYS A 76 -0.66 7.55 -3.30
CA CYS A 76 0.79 7.76 -3.38
C CYS A 76 1.34 8.12 -1.99
N GLY A 77 2.52 7.62 -1.61
CA GLY A 77 3.26 8.18 -0.45
C GLY A 77 3.73 9.61 -0.74
N ASP A 78 3.89 10.43 0.30
CA ASP A 78 4.32 11.84 0.13
C ASP A 78 5.75 12.00 -0.38
N ASP A 79 6.61 11.01 -0.14
CA ASP A 79 7.98 10.91 -0.64
C ASP A 79 8.10 10.06 -1.91
N MET A 80 7.00 9.74 -2.58
CA MET A 80 7.00 9.12 -3.90
C MET A 80 6.75 10.17 -4.98
N ILE A 81 7.70 10.28 -5.91
CA ILE A 81 7.65 11.29 -6.98
C ILE A 81 7.24 10.63 -8.28
N LEU A 82 6.09 11.06 -8.82
CA LEU A 82 5.58 10.55 -10.09
C LEU A 82 6.35 11.17 -11.26
N HIS A 83 6.55 10.38 -12.31
CA HIS A 83 7.15 10.81 -13.58
C HIS A 83 6.54 12.13 -14.07
N PRO A 84 7.33 13.13 -14.49
CA PRO A 84 6.85 14.51 -14.72
C PRO A 84 5.71 14.62 -15.75
N GLU A 85 5.68 13.74 -16.75
CA GLU A 85 4.62 13.71 -17.77
C GLU A 85 3.29 13.09 -17.31
N ILE A 86 3.27 12.38 -16.17
CA ILE A 86 2.07 11.75 -15.64
C ILE A 86 1.15 12.82 -15.01
N ASN A 87 -0.13 12.79 -15.33
CA ASN A 87 -1.14 13.72 -14.83
C ASN A 87 -2.51 13.03 -14.71
N HIS A 88 -3.51 13.77 -14.22
CA HIS A 88 -4.86 13.26 -13.98
C HIS A 88 -5.59 12.70 -15.22
N GLN A 89 -5.11 12.97 -16.44
CA GLN A 89 -5.73 12.52 -17.68
C GLN A 89 -5.10 11.25 -18.23
N ASN A 90 -3.79 11.06 -18.03
CA ASN A 90 -3.03 9.99 -18.67
C ASN A 90 -2.56 8.88 -17.72
N ILE A 91 -2.57 9.06 -16.39
CA ILE A 91 -1.96 8.10 -15.47
C ILE A 91 -2.50 6.67 -15.60
N ILE A 92 -3.82 6.53 -15.83
CA ILE A 92 -4.47 5.22 -15.99
C ILE A 92 -4.06 4.52 -17.28
N GLU A 93 -3.90 5.29 -18.37
CA GLU A 93 -3.43 4.79 -19.66
C GLU A 93 -1.93 4.47 -19.62
N PHE A 94 -1.14 5.33 -18.95
CA PHE A 94 0.29 5.14 -18.75
C PHE A 94 0.59 3.82 -18.03
N ILE A 95 -0.20 3.49 -17.00
CA ILE A 95 -0.09 2.22 -16.26
C ILE A 95 -0.75 1.06 -17.04
N GLY A 96 -1.68 1.35 -17.95
CA GLY A 96 -2.43 0.34 -18.70
C GLY A 96 -3.50 -0.40 -17.89
N CYS A 97 -3.88 0.08 -16.70
CA CYS A 97 -4.77 -0.65 -15.80
C CYS A 97 -6.27 -0.48 -16.12
N GLY A 98 -6.66 0.57 -16.86
CA GLY A 98 -8.06 0.81 -17.25
C GLY A 98 -9.01 0.81 -16.04
N GLU A 99 -9.98 -0.11 -16.04
CA GLU A 99 -10.99 -0.26 -14.98
C GLU A 99 -10.62 -1.28 -13.90
N LYS A 100 -9.36 -1.74 -13.87
CA LYS A 100 -8.84 -2.69 -12.87
C LYS A 100 -8.22 -1.95 -11.70
N GLY A 101 -8.25 -2.55 -10.51
CA GLY A 101 -7.39 -2.09 -9.43
C GLY A 101 -5.91 -2.32 -9.80
N TYR A 102 -5.00 -1.48 -9.31
CA TYR A 102 -3.57 -1.66 -9.51
C TYR A 102 -2.82 -1.67 -8.19
N VAL A 103 -1.85 -2.57 -8.10
CA VAL A 103 -0.85 -2.68 -7.03
C VAL A 103 0.42 -3.26 -7.63
N LYS A 104 1.60 -2.90 -7.14
CA LYS A 104 2.86 -3.37 -7.75
C LYS A 104 2.98 -4.90 -7.80
N TYR A 105 2.79 -5.56 -6.67
CA TYR A 105 2.82 -7.01 -6.53
C TYR A 105 1.90 -7.47 -5.41
N ILE A 106 1.57 -8.76 -5.41
CA ILE A 106 0.78 -9.38 -4.36
C ILE A 106 1.41 -10.71 -3.97
N ASN A 107 1.59 -10.94 -2.66
CA ASN A 107 2.00 -12.23 -2.12
C ASN A 107 1.02 -12.71 -1.05
N ALA A 108 0.75 -14.01 -1.03
CA ALA A 108 0.05 -14.62 0.09
C ALA A 108 0.95 -14.58 1.33
N VAL A 109 0.45 -14.07 2.45
CA VAL A 109 1.24 -13.98 3.69
C VAL A 109 1.74 -15.36 4.13
N THR A 110 0.93 -16.39 3.88
CA THR A 110 1.25 -17.79 4.16
C THR A 110 2.45 -18.34 3.41
N ASP A 111 2.94 -17.65 2.37
CA ASP A 111 4.12 -18.05 1.59
C ASP A 111 5.40 -17.33 2.00
N HIS A 112 5.32 -16.29 2.81
CA HIS A 112 6.52 -15.67 3.36
C HIS A 112 7.31 -16.60 4.27
N SER A 113 8.61 -16.37 4.32
CA SER A 113 9.42 -17.00 5.35
C SER A 113 9.01 -16.53 6.74
N PHE A 114 9.22 -17.37 7.75
CA PHE A 114 9.20 -16.97 9.17
C PHE A 114 10.16 -15.81 9.50
N ALA A 115 11.10 -15.51 8.61
CA ALA A 115 11.96 -14.31 8.64
C ALA A 115 11.21 -12.98 8.55
N TRP A 116 10.05 -13.00 7.89
CA TRP A 116 9.34 -11.78 7.56
C TRP A 116 8.79 -11.16 8.84
N HIS A 117 9.07 -9.87 9.02
CA HIS A 117 8.95 -9.20 10.31
C HIS A 117 7.50 -9.07 10.79
N ARG A 118 6.51 -9.24 9.90
CA ARG A 118 5.07 -9.22 10.20
C ARG A 118 4.39 -10.60 10.13
N PHE A 119 5.14 -11.68 9.91
CA PHE A 119 4.58 -13.02 9.69
C PHE A 119 3.64 -13.46 10.81
N SER A 120 4.09 -13.37 12.06
CA SER A 120 3.29 -13.80 13.21
C SER A 120 2.07 -12.92 13.45
N GLU A 121 2.19 -11.61 13.21
CA GLU A 121 1.14 -10.61 13.42
C GLU A 121 0.00 -10.82 12.41
N ALA A 122 0.36 -10.96 11.14
CA ALA A 122 -0.60 -11.14 10.05
C ALA A 122 -1.35 -12.48 10.10
N LEU A 123 -0.83 -13.49 10.81
CA LEU A 123 -1.46 -14.80 10.96
C LEU A 123 -2.19 -15.00 12.29
N HIS A 124 -1.90 -14.19 13.32
CA HIS A 124 -2.61 -14.16 14.60
C HIS A 124 -3.70 -13.07 14.62
N PHE A 125 -4.43 -12.96 13.51
CA PHE A 125 -5.48 -11.97 13.25
C PHE A 125 -6.69 -12.06 14.21
N LEU A 126 -6.84 -13.17 14.95
CA LEU A 126 -8.07 -13.56 15.66
C LEU A 126 -7.90 -13.67 17.17
N ASP A 127 -7.11 -12.80 17.78
CA ASP A 127 -7.00 -12.82 19.25
C ASP A 127 -8.32 -12.36 19.90
N GLU A 128 -8.71 -13.05 20.98
CA GLU A 128 -10.03 -13.00 21.65
C GLU A 128 -10.38 -11.64 22.29
N TYR A 129 -9.54 -10.62 22.07
CA TYR A 129 -9.57 -9.31 22.71
C TYR A 129 -10.07 -8.17 21.80
N ARG A 130 -10.62 -8.46 20.62
CA ARG A 130 -10.99 -7.42 19.65
C ARG A 130 -12.44 -6.96 19.85
N ALA A 131 -12.60 -5.65 20.04
CA ALA A 131 -13.87 -4.98 20.38
C ALA A 131 -14.88 -4.87 19.22
N ILE A 132 -14.58 -5.42 18.04
CA ILE A 132 -15.43 -5.33 16.85
C ILE A 132 -15.83 -6.73 16.33
N PRO A 133 -17.10 -6.93 15.91
CA PRO A 133 -17.62 -8.21 15.43
C PRO A 133 -17.17 -8.49 13.99
N PHE A 134 -15.86 -8.59 13.77
CA PHE A 134 -15.28 -8.66 12.42
C PHE A 134 -15.76 -9.87 11.60
N ARG A 135 -16.15 -10.99 12.25
CA ARG A 135 -16.67 -12.19 11.56
C ARG A 135 -17.97 -11.91 10.81
N ASP A 136 -18.73 -10.90 11.25
CA ASP A 136 -19.98 -10.49 10.63
C ASP A 136 -19.75 -9.43 9.52
N MET A 137 -18.55 -8.85 9.47
CA MET A 137 -18.20 -7.73 8.59
C MET A 137 -17.23 -8.11 7.46
N MET A 138 -16.48 -9.19 7.65
CA MET A 138 -15.52 -9.73 6.68
C MET A 138 -16.08 -11.03 6.09
N PRO A 139 -15.66 -11.42 4.87
CA PRO A 139 -16.03 -12.73 4.33
C PRO A 139 -15.59 -13.89 5.25
N SER A 140 -16.05 -15.10 4.96
CA SER A 140 -15.54 -16.34 5.54
C SER A 140 -14.24 -16.77 4.85
N ARG A 141 -13.48 -17.67 5.51
CA ARG A 141 -12.17 -18.12 4.99
C ARG A 141 -12.30 -18.73 3.60
N GLU A 142 -13.36 -19.50 3.41
CA GLU A 142 -13.70 -20.16 2.16
C GLU A 142 -13.99 -19.12 1.05
N GLU A 143 -14.73 -18.06 1.39
CA GLU A 143 -14.99 -16.95 0.47
C GLU A 143 -13.71 -16.18 0.11
N LEU A 144 -12.78 -15.97 1.06
CA LEU A 144 -11.48 -15.36 0.73
C LEU A 144 -10.70 -16.18 -0.26
N ILE A 145 -10.58 -17.48 0.00
CA ILE A 145 -9.80 -18.36 -0.86
C ILE A 145 -10.36 -18.30 -2.28
N GLU A 146 -11.68 -18.24 -2.42
CA GLU A 146 -12.31 -18.07 -3.72
C GLU A 146 -12.05 -16.69 -4.34
N ILE A 147 -12.12 -15.61 -3.56
CA ILE A 147 -11.76 -14.26 -4.02
C ILE A 147 -10.32 -14.23 -4.53
N TYR A 148 -9.37 -14.76 -3.76
CA TYR A 148 -7.96 -14.80 -4.13
C TYR A 148 -7.71 -15.69 -5.36
N ARG A 149 -8.40 -16.83 -5.45
CA ARG A 149 -8.31 -17.72 -6.62
C ARG A 149 -8.77 -17.03 -7.90
N ARG A 150 -9.82 -16.21 -7.84
CA ARG A 150 -10.26 -15.40 -9.00
C ARG A 150 -9.20 -14.39 -9.45
N HIS A 151 -8.38 -13.90 -8.53
CA HIS A 151 -7.22 -13.05 -8.80
C HIS A 151 -5.94 -13.83 -9.12
N GLY A 152 -6.01 -15.15 -9.29
CA GLY A 152 -4.85 -15.99 -9.58
C GLY A 152 -3.88 -16.20 -8.41
N ILE A 153 -4.35 -16.02 -7.18
CA ILE A 153 -3.55 -16.17 -5.96
C ILE A 153 -3.98 -17.43 -5.22
N GLU A 154 -3.04 -18.34 -5.01
CA GLU A 154 -3.27 -19.56 -4.24
C GLU A 154 -2.84 -19.40 -2.78
N ILE A 155 -3.77 -19.69 -1.85
CA ILE A 155 -3.46 -19.68 -0.43
C ILE A 155 -3.01 -21.08 0.00
N SER A 156 -1.73 -21.20 0.28
CA SER A 156 -1.10 -22.45 0.70
C SER A 156 -1.03 -22.58 2.22
N ASN A 157 -1.16 -23.80 2.75
CA ASN A 157 -0.92 -24.08 4.16
C ASN A 157 0.55 -23.82 4.54
N ILE A 158 0.80 -23.22 5.70
CA ILE A 158 2.13 -23.00 6.29
C ILE A 158 2.87 -24.34 6.41
N GLY A 159 4.15 -24.37 6.07
CA GLY A 159 4.96 -25.59 6.06
C GLY A 159 6.46 -25.35 6.02
N LEU A 160 7.18 -26.40 5.65
CA LEU A 160 8.65 -26.37 5.59
C LEU A 160 9.19 -25.30 4.63
N ARG A 161 8.42 -24.91 3.59
CA ARG A 161 8.80 -23.83 2.68
C ARG A 161 9.02 -22.49 3.39
N ASN A 162 8.31 -22.23 4.48
CA ASN A 162 8.44 -21.00 5.25
C ASN A 162 9.78 -20.92 6.04
N LEU A 163 10.51 -22.03 6.13
CA LEU A 163 11.87 -22.05 6.68
C LEU A 163 12.95 -21.61 5.67
N LYS A 164 12.61 -21.42 4.38
CA LYS A 164 13.59 -21.10 3.33
C LYS A 164 14.43 -19.84 3.62
N GLY A 165 13.88 -18.80 4.25
CA GLY A 165 14.67 -17.61 4.63
C GLY A 165 15.81 -17.91 5.62
N ALA A 166 15.78 -19.06 6.33
CA ALA A 166 16.86 -19.46 7.23
C ALA A 166 18.14 -19.84 6.46
N TRP A 167 17.97 -20.29 5.22
CA TRP A 167 19.07 -20.63 4.32
C TRP A 167 19.73 -19.39 3.68
N GLU A 168 19.00 -18.28 3.53
CA GLU A 168 19.50 -17.03 2.93
C GLU A 168 20.27 -16.12 3.90
N ARG A 169 20.64 -16.62 5.09
CA ARG A 169 21.40 -15.91 6.15
C ARG A 169 20.79 -14.58 6.63
N LYS A 170 19.55 -14.27 6.27
CA LYS A 170 18.82 -13.06 6.73
C LYS A 170 18.02 -13.27 8.02
N ILE A 171 18.07 -14.45 8.63
CA ILE A 171 17.26 -14.78 9.79
C ILE A 171 18.03 -14.69 11.11
N SER A 172 17.53 -13.85 12.02
CA SER A 172 17.80 -13.98 13.45
C SER A 172 17.08 -15.21 14.03
N TRP A 173 17.76 -16.01 14.86
CA TRP A 173 17.17 -17.12 15.61
C TRP A 173 15.85 -16.77 16.33
N LYS A 174 15.67 -15.50 16.72
CA LYS A 174 14.42 -14.99 17.32
C LYS A 174 13.21 -15.16 16.38
N ARG A 175 13.40 -14.99 15.07
CA ARG A 175 12.33 -15.07 14.05
C ARG A 175 11.97 -16.51 13.68
N ILE A 176 12.95 -17.43 13.62
CA ILE A 176 12.68 -18.87 13.51
C ILE A 176 11.86 -19.35 14.71
N LYS A 177 12.29 -18.96 15.92
CA LYS A 177 11.57 -19.30 17.16
C LYS A 177 10.14 -18.76 17.15
N ALA A 178 9.89 -17.57 16.59
CA ALA A 178 8.53 -17.03 16.45
C ALA A 178 7.66 -17.86 15.48
N GLY A 179 8.18 -18.22 14.30
CA GLY A 179 7.46 -19.06 13.34
C GLY A 179 7.21 -20.49 13.86
N LEU A 180 8.17 -21.09 14.56
CA LEU A 180 7.96 -22.37 15.24
C LEU A 180 6.96 -22.22 16.39
N LYS A 181 7.07 -21.16 17.20
CA LYS A 181 6.10 -20.85 18.26
C LYS A 181 4.70 -20.74 17.69
N PHE A 182 4.49 -20.11 16.53
CA PHE A 182 3.19 -20.08 15.84
C PHE A 182 2.65 -21.49 15.56
N ILE A 183 3.46 -22.38 14.99
CA ILE A 183 3.03 -23.77 14.70
C ILE A 183 2.61 -24.49 15.98
N PHE A 184 3.39 -24.36 17.06
CA PHE A 184 3.14 -25.04 18.32
C PHE A 184 2.00 -24.38 19.14
N SER A 185 1.87 -23.06 19.12
CA SER A 185 0.81 -22.31 19.83
C SER A 185 -0.54 -22.45 19.15
N ASN A 186 -0.57 -22.59 17.82
CA ASN A 186 -1.82 -22.73 17.08
C ASN A 186 -2.33 -24.18 16.99
N LYS A 187 -2.07 -25.01 18.01
CA LYS A 187 -2.49 -26.43 18.08
C LYS A 187 -2.10 -27.26 16.83
N ARG A 188 -0.95 -26.97 16.21
CA ARG A 188 -0.51 -27.57 14.93
C ARG A 188 -1.40 -27.24 13.72
N LYS A 189 -2.31 -26.27 13.81
CA LYS A 189 -2.99 -25.72 12.63
C LYS A 189 -1.94 -25.10 11.71
N ARG A 190 -1.93 -25.59 10.48
CA ARG A 190 -1.00 -25.15 9.43
C ARG A 190 -1.65 -24.15 8.47
N PHE A 191 -2.78 -23.57 8.84
CA PHE A 191 -3.50 -22.62 8.01
C PHE A 191 -3.78 -21.34 8.81
N ALA A 192 -3.83 -20.21 8.09
CA ALA A 192 -4.45 -19.01 8.61
C ALA A 192 -5.97 -19.17 8.54
N GLU A 193 -6.64 -18.89 9.65
CA GLU A 193 -8.10 -18.80 9.70
C GLU A 193 -8.59 -17.61 8.86
N TRP A 194 -7.79 -16.53 8.83
CA TRP A 194 -8.03 -15.38 7.96
C TRP A 194 -6.78 -15.09 7.12
N PRO A 195 -6.62 -15.74 5.95
CA PRO A 195 -5.44 -15.54 5.12
C PRO A 195 -5.43 -14.11 4.56
N LEU A 196 -4.42 -13.34 4.94
CA LEU A 196 -4.15 -12.03 4.35
C LEU A 196 -3.20 -12.18 3.16
N VAL A 197 -3.28 -11.21 2.26
CA VAL A 197 -2.25 -10.96 1.24
C VAL A 197 -1.53 -9.66 1.58
N GLU A 198 -0.27 -9.56 1.18
CA GLU A 198 0.49 -8.31 1.25
C GLU A 198 0.92 -7.87 -0.15
N GLY A 199 1.23 -6.58 -0.27
CA GLY A 199 1.87 -6.03 -1.44
C GLY A 199 2.34 -4.60 -1.17
N TYR A 200 3.06 -4.05 -2.12
CA TYR A 200 3.55 -2.67 -2.04
C TYR A 200 2.40 -1.67 -2.19
N CYS A 201 2.01 -1.02 -1.09
CA CYS A 201 0.82 -0.16 -1.03
C CYS A 201 1.11 1.34 -0.99
N ASP A 202 2.36 1.77 -1.13
CA ASP A 202 2.68 3.20 -1.29
C ASP A 202 2.12 3.75 -2.60
N PHE A 203 1.87 2.88 -3.60
CA PHE A 203 1.21 3.22 -4.86
C PHE A 203 0.07 2.26 -5.19
N LEU A 204 -1.16 2.77 -5.21
CA LEU A 204 -2.36 2.00 -5.57
C LEU A 204 -3.25 2.77 -6.54
N VAL A 205 -3.97 2.06 -7.40
CA VAL A 205 -5.05 2.65 -8.21
C VAL A 205 -6.36 1.94 -7.90
N VAL A 206 -7.40 2.72 -7.59
CA VAL A 206 -8.73 2.22 -7.25
C VAL A 206 -9.77 2.87 -8.16
N PRO A 207 -10.38 2.11 -9.09
CA PRO A 207 -11.51 2.59 -9.88
C PRO A 207 -12.68 3.00 -8.98
N ARG A 208 -13.39 4.07 -9.37
CA ARG A 208 -14.49 4.65 -8.59
C ARG A 208 -15.55 3.65 -8.20
N LYS A 209 -15.92 2.74 -9.11
CA LYS A 209 -16.90 1.67 -8.86
C LYS A 209 -16.55 0.79 -7.65
N TYR A 210 -15.27 0.65 -7.31
CA TYR A 210 -14.79 -0.16 -6.20
C TYR A 210 -14.43 0.66 -4.96
N TRP A 211 -14.37 1.99 -5.06
CA TRP A 211 -13.88 2.87 -3.99
C TRP A 211 -14.60 2.66 -2.66
N GLN A 212 -15.94 2.64 -2.65
CA GLN A 212 -16.71 2.48 -1.40
C GLN A 212 -16.46 1.13 -0.72
N LYS A 213 -16.28 0.06 -1.51
CA LYS A 213 -16.00 -1.28 -0.98
C LYS A 213 -14.55 -1.37 -0.49
N PHE A 214 -13.61 -0.74 -1.20
CA PHE A 214 -12.21 -0.63 -0.81
C PHE A 214 -12.06 0.05 0.56
N ILE A 215 -12.61 1.26 0.72
CA ILE A 215 -12.48 2.00 1.99
C ILE A 215 -13.19 1.31 3.16
N TYR A 216 -14.28 0.57 2.89
CA TYR A 216 -14.99 -0.20 3.91
C TYR A 216 -14.06 -1.25 4.53
N TYR A 217 -13.38 -2.03 3.69
CA TYR A 217 -12.41 -3.02 4.15
C TYR A 217 -11.16 -2.37 4.75
N CYS A 218 -10.69 -1.25 4.19
CA CYS A 218 -9.59 -0.49 4.79
C CYS A 218 -9.92 -0.07 6.23
N GLY A 219 -11.15 0.41 6.47
CA GLY A 219 -11.62 0.79 7.80
C GLY A 219 -11.68 -0.38 8.77
N ILE A 220 -12.20 -1.54 8.33
CA ILE A 220 -12.23 -2.75 9.16
C ILE A 220 -10.80 -3.22 9.49
N LEU A 221 -9.95 -3.39 8.49
CA LEU A 221 -8.59 -3.88 8.68
C LEU A 221 -7.73 -2.87 9.47
N GLY A 222 -7.97 -1.58 9.31
CA GLY A 222 -7.40 -0.51 10.15
C GLY A 222 -7.83 -0.64 11.61
N ALA A 223 -9.12 -0.75 11.89
CA ALA A 223 -9.65 -0.96 13.25
C ALA A 223 -9.16 -2.27 13.89
N MET A 224 -8.76 -3.24 13.05
CA MET A 224 -8.14 -4.50 13.45
C MET A 224 -6.61 -4.39 13.64
N ASN A 225 -6.02 -3.21 13.58
CA ASN A 225 -4.58 -2.98 13.68
C ASN A 225 -3.77 -3.88 12.73
N VAL A 226 -4.26 -4.03 11.50
CA VAL A 226 -3.57 -4.82 10.47
C VAL A 226 -2.48 -3.96 9.86
N TRP A 227 -1.27 -4.52 9.76
CA TRP A 227 -0.16 -3.90 9.05
C TRP A 227 -0.56 -3.39 7.67
N HIS A 228 -0.20 -2.16 7.32
CA HIS A 228 -0.69 -1.48 6.13
C HIS A 228 -0.48 -2.23 4.82
N ASP A 229 0.69 -2.85 4.59
CA ASP A 229 0.95 -3.64 3.37
C ASP A 229 -0.06 -4.77 3.21
N CYS A 230 -0.50 -5.36 4.33
CA CYS A 230 -1.55 -6.36 4.31
C CYS A 230 -2.93 -5.72 4.19
N GLY A 231 -3.19 -4.67 4.98
CA GLY A 231 -4.48 -4.04 5.15
C GLY A 231 -4.98 -3.39 3.85
N ALA A 232 -4.13 -2.59 3.20
CA ALA A 232 -4.48 -1.90 1.97
C ALA A 232 -4.65 -2.88 0.80
N VAL A 233 -3.70 -3.80 0.60
CA VAL A 233 -3.74 -4.74 -0.52
C VAL A 233 -4.84 -5.78 -0.36
N THR A 234 -5.05 -6.33 0.83
CA THR A 234 -6.21 -7.21 1.08
C THR A 234 -7.52 -6.48 0.79
N SER A 235 -7.68 -5.23 1.25
CA SER A 235 -8.86 -4.41 0.94
C SER A 235 -9.08 -4.23 -0.56
N LEU A 236 -8.00 -4.03 -1.32
CA LEU A 236 -8.06 -3.88 -2.78
C LEU A 236 -8.61 -5.14 -3.46
N LEU A 237 -8.11 -6.32 -3.09
CA LEU A 237 -8.55 -7.60 -3.66
C LEU A 237 -9.99 -7.96 -3.28
N LEU A 238 -10.41 -7.60 -2.07
CA LEU A 238 -11.80 -7.79 -1.62
C LEU A 238 -12.77 -6.87 -2.36
N ALA A 239 -12.30 -5.68 -2.75
CA ALA A 239 -13.10 -4.67 -3.40
C ALA A 239 -13.25 -4.91 -4.91
N CYS A 240 -12.14 -5.10 -5.62
CA CYS A 240 -12.12 -5.12 -7.08
C CYS A 240 -12.37 -6.54 -7.64
N ASP A 241 -13.06 -6.60 -8.77
CA ASP A 241 -13.27 -7.88 -9.49
C ASP A 241 -12.02 -8.31 -10.27
N GLU A 242 -11.22 -7.33 -10.74
CA GLU A 242 -9.96 -7.55 -11.45
C GLU A 242 -8.86 -6.65 -10.89
N ILE A 243 -7.65 -7.19 -10.81
CA ILE A 243 -6.44 -6.50 -10.39
C ILE A 243 -5.35 -6.66 -11.46
N MET A 244 -4.62 -5.57 -11.72
CA MET A 244 -3.37 -5.57 -12.48
C MET A 244 -2.18 -5.44 -11.53
N GLN A 245 -1.13 -6.21 -11.79
CA GLN A 245 0.18 -6.07 -11.14
C GLN A 245 1.18 -5.40 -12.07
N GLU A 246 2.27 -4.86 -11.52
CA GLU A 246 3.33 -4.22 -12.31
C GLU A 246 3.92 -5.19 -13.36
N LYS A 247 4.07 -6.47 -13.01
CA LYS A 247 4.54 -7.52 -13.94
C LYS A 247 3.69 -7.64 -15.21
N ASP A 248 2.45 -7.17 -15.17
CA ASP A 248 1.47 -7.20 -16.26
C ASP A 248 1.23 -5.79 -16.85
N SER A 249 1.95 -4.77 -16.37
CA SER A 249 1.89 -3.37 -16.82
C SER A 249 3.02 -3.06 -17.82
N PRO A 250 2.81 -2.16 -18.79
CA PRO A 250 3.89 -1.62 -19.62
C PRO A 250 4.84 -0.68 -18.84
N ALA A 251 4.44 -0.25 -17.64
CA ALA A 251 5.16 0.71 -16.83
C ALA A 251 5.63 0.11 -15.50
N PHE A 252 6.65 0.72 -14.88
CA PHE A 252 7.24 0.22 -13.64
C PHE A 252 7.60 1.35 -12.67
N GLY A 253 7.54 1.06 -11.37
CA GLY A 253 8.07 1.92 -10.31
C GLY A 253 9.52 1.58 -9.95
N ILE A 254 10.25 2.58 -9.44
CA ILE A 254 11.58 2.38 -8.85
C ILE A 254 11.49 2.58 -7.34
N GLU A 255 11.78 1.52 -6.58
CA GLU A 255 11.91 1.55 -5.12
C GLU A 255 13.38 1.41 -4.71
N LEU A 256 13.85 2.34 -3.89
CA LEU A 256 15.21 2.43 -3.39
C LEU A 256 15.23 2.15 -1.90
N TRP A 257 16.26 1.44 -1.44
CA TRP A 257 16.39 1.06 -0.04
C TRP A 257 17.79 1.38 0.47
N ASN A 258 17.88 1.87 1.71
CA ASN A 258 19.15 2.12 2.39
C ASN A 258 20.10 3.00 1.55
N GLN A 259 21.29 2.50 1.24
CA GLN A 259 22.34 3.21 0.51
C GLN A 259 21.90 3.68 -0.88
N ASP A 260 20.95 3.00 -1.53
CA ASP A 260 20.48 3.39 -2.86
C ASP A 260 19.79 4.77 -2.85
N VAL A 261 19.17 5.13 -1.72
CA VAL A 261 18.56 6.46 -1.53
C VAL A 261 19.62 7.56 -1.47
N ASP A 262 20.73 7.30 -0.77
CA ASP A 262 21.84 8.24 -0.66
C ASP A 262 22.62 8.32 -1.98
N ASN A 263 22.80 7.19 -2.68
CA ASN A 263 23.42 7.16 -3.99
C ASN A 263 22.63 7.98 -5.02
N LEU A 264 21.28 7.90 -5.00
CA LEU A 264 20.44 8.72 -5.86
C LEU A 264 20.61 10.21 -5.54
N TYR A 265 20.60 10.56 -4.26
CA TYR A 265 20.81 11.93 -3.83
C TYR A 265 22.16 12.48 -4.31
N ASP A 266 23.24 11.70 -4.14
CA ASP A 266 24.58 12.08 -4.57
C ASP A 266 24.70 12.14 -6.09
N GLN A 267 24.02 11.26 -6.84
CA GLN A 267 24.02 11.27 -8.30
C GLN A 267 23.52 12.60 -8.87
N TYR A 268 22.45 13.16 -8.29
CA TYR A 268 21.85 14.42 -8.74
C TYR A 268 22.22 15.62 -7.85
N GLN A 269 23.12 15.43 -6.88
CA GLN A 269 23.55 16.46 -5.91
C GLN A 269 22.36 17.15 -5.19
N GLY A 270 21.29 16.39 -4.97
CA GLY A 270 20.05 16.90 -4.38
C GLY A 270 19.21 17.81 -5.27
N ASP A 271 19.50 17.96 -6.56
CA ASP A 271 18.67 18.77 -7.48
C ASP A 271 17.48 17.96 -8.01
N LEU A 272 16.26 18.37 -7.63
CA LEU A 272 15.05 17.62 -7.98
C LEU A 272 14.76 17.69 -9.49
N GLN A 273 15.06 18.81 -10.13
CA GLN A 273 14.80 18.99 -11.57
C GLN A 273 15.67 18.08 -12.43
N SER A 274 16.94 17.89 -12.05
CA SER A 274 17.84 16.95 -12.69
C SER A 274 17.33 15.51 -12.56
N LEU A 275 16.83 15.12 -11.38
CA LEU A 275 16.19 13.81 -11.20
C LEU A 275 14.97 13.67 -12.10
N LEU A 276 14.06 14.65 -12.11
CA LEU A 276 12.83 14.61 -12.92
C LEU A 276 13.13 14.50 -14.42
N SER A 277 14.18 15.15 -14.90
CA SER A 277 14.59 15.15 -16.31
C SER A 277 15.18 13.82 -16.77
N ASP A 278 15.56 12.93 -15.84
CA ASP A 278 16.20 11.65 -16.13
C ASP A 278 15.26 10.44 -15.94
N TYR A 279 13.95 10.69 -15.76
CA TYR A 279 12.96 9.63 -15.71
C TYR A 279 12.92 8.85 -17.03
N LYS A 280 12.81 7.53 -16.92
CA LYS A 280 12.65 6.65 -18.10
C LYS A 280 11.21 6.77 -18.63
N PRO A 281 10.97 6.64 -19.95
CA PRO A 281 9.65 6.86 -20.55
C PRO A 281 8.50 6.03 -19.98
N ASN A 282 8.77 4.86 -19.42
CA ASN A 282 7.78 3.96 -18.81
C ASN A 282 7.94 3.81 -17.29
N GLN A 283 8.68 4.72 -16.66
CA GLN A 283 8.79 4.77 -15.21
C GLN A 283 7.57 5.52 -14.64
N ILE A 284 6.88 4.94 -13.66
CA ILE A 284 5.72 5.55 -13.00
C ILE A 284 6.20 6.55 -11.93
N TYR A 285 7.17 6.12 -11.11
CA TYR A 285 7.66 6.89 -9.98
C TYR A 285 9.09 6.51 -9.57
N THR A 286 9.70 7.37 -8.74
CA THR A 286 10.84 7.04 -7.88
C THR A 286 10.41 7.16 -6.42
N HIS A 287 10.75 6.18 -5.59
CA HIS A 287 10.48 6.19 -4.15
C HIS A 287 11.63 5.55 -3.36
N PRO A 288 12.02 6.09 -2.19
CA PRO A 288 11.63 7.39 -1.66
C PRO A 288 12.51 8.53 -2.19
N VAL A 289 11.92 9.72 -2.30
CA VAL A 289 12.58 11.01 -2.55
C VAL A 289 12.14 11.96 -1.44
N LYS A 290 12.95 12.03 -0.38
CA LYS A 290 12.65 12.86 0.80
C LYS A 290 12.79 14.34 0.47
N LEU A 291 11.70 15.01 0.10
CA LEU A 291 11.68 16.40 -0.36
C LEU A 291 12.47 17.37 0.54
N SER A 292 12.54 17.14 1.85
CA SER A 292 13.34 17.96 2.77
C SER A 292 14.85 18.00 2.49
N ARG A 293 15.38 17.04 1.72
CA ARG A 293 16.80 16.99 1.31
C ARG A 293 17.04 17.61 -0.06
N TRP A 294 16.05 17.61 -0.94
CA TRP A 294 16.22 17.99 -2.34
C TRP A 294 15.94 19.49 -2.51
N ASN A 295 16.58 20.16 -3.46
CA ASN A 295 16.29 21.54 -3.87
C ASN A 295 15.42 21.55 -5.12
#